data_AF-A0A2U8E7P5-F1
#
_entry.id   AF-A0A2U8E7P5-F1
#
_cell.length_a   1.000
_cell.length_b   1.000
_cell.length_c   1.000
_cell.angle_alpha   90.00
_cell.angle_beta   90.00
_cell.angle_gamma   90.00
#
_symmetry.space_group_name_H-M   'P 1'
#
loop_
_entity.id
_entity.type
_entity.pdbx_description
1 polymer ?
#
loop_
_entity_poly.entity_id
_entity_poly.type
_entity_poly.pdbx_seq_one_letter_code
_entity_poly.pdbx_strand_id
1 'polypeptide(L)'
;MKKLPTLIIIGTAMLTTAHAHAAQITFTAVIAQIPTQVKTGFQYGLGILFMVGFIWGVINIWGGADRLKKGDADGKMGIVSGIIIAGAAAIMAALFYIFGMSGGALTPQF
;
A
#
# COMPACT_ATOMS: atom_id res chain seq x y z
N MET A 1 -63.34 -14.14 -6.22
CA MET A 1 -62.11 -14.96 -6.06
C MET A 1 -61.06 -14.49 -7.06
N LYS A 2 -60.19 -13.50 -6.73
CA LYS A 2 -59.20 -12.95 -7.69
C LYS A 2 -58.06 -12.12 -7.07
N LYS A 3 -57.58 -12.44 -5.85
CA LYS A 3 -56.46 -11.71 -5.20
C LYS A 3 -55.23 -12.58 -4.86
N LEU A 4 -55.20 -13.82 -5.34
CA LEU A 4 -54.09 -14.74 -5.06
C LEU A 4 -52.80 -14.53 -5.89
N PRO A 5 -52.77 -13.94 -7.11
CA PRO A 5 -51.53 -13.93 -7.91
C PRO A 5 -50.51 -12.87 -7.45
N THR A 6 -50.94 -11.80 -6.77
CA THR A 6 -50.04 -10.70 -6.39
C THR A 6 -49.16 -11.02 -5.18
N LEU A 7 -49.65 -11.87 -4.26
CA LEU A 7 -48.91 -12.22 -3.03
C LEU A 7 -47.73 -13.17 -3.30
N ILE A 8 -47.87 -14.06 -4.30
CA ILE A 8 -46.83 -15.02 -4.69
C ILE A 8 -45.68 -14.31 -5.40
N ILE A 9 -45.97 -13.31 -6.25
CA ILE A 9 -44.95 -12.55 -7.00
C ILE A 9 -44.06 -11.71 -6.06
N ILE A 10 -44.62 -11.14 -5.00
CA ILE A 10 -43.86 -10.36 -4.00
C ILE A 10 -42.95 -11.28 -3.16
N GLY A 11 -43.44 -12.48 -2.80
CA GLY A 11 -42.65 -13.46 -2.05
C GLY A 11 -41.40 -13.95 -2.79
N THR A 12 -41.49 -14.16 -4.10
CA THR A 12 -40.35 -14.61 -4.93
C THR A 12 -39.33 -13.48 -5.20
N ALA A 13 -39.78 -12.23 -5.28
CA ALA A 13 -38.90 -11.06 -5.41
C ALA A 13 -38.09 -10.76 -4.14
N MET A 14 -38.67 -11.01 -2.97
CA MET A 14 -38.01 -10.86 -1.66
C MET A 14 -36.96 -11.95 -1.40
N LEU A 15 -37.19 -13.17 -1.88
CA LEU A 15 -36.25 -14.29 -1.71
C LEU A 15 -35.01 -14.18 -2.62
N THR A 16 -35.19 -13.64 -3.84
CA THR A 16 -34.10 -13.43 -4.81
C THR A 16 -33.19 -12.26 -4.45
N THR A 17 -33.73 -11.19 -3.85
CA THR A 17 -32.94 -10.03 -3.38
C THR A 17 -32.14 -10.33 -2.13
N ALA A 18 -32.63 -11.18 -1.22
CA ALA A 18 -31.89 -11.61 -0.03
C ALA A 18 -30.62 -12.40 -0.37
N HIS A 19 -30.67 -13.26 -1.39
CA HIS A 19 -29.51 -14.06 -1.82
C HIS A 19 -28.47 -13.23 -2.57
N ALA A 20 -28.89 -12.23 -3.35
CA ALA A 20 -27.98 -11.29 -4.01
C ALA A 20 -27.21 -10.43 -2.99
N HIS A 21 -27.88 -9.97 -1.92
CA HIS A 21 -27.23 -9.17 -0.88
C HIS A 21 -26.28 -10.00 0.01
N ALA A 22 -26.64 -11.24 0.34
CA ALA A 22 -25.77 -12.15 1.09
C ALA A 22 -24.52 -12.57 0.28
N ALA A 23 -24.65 -12.84 -1.02
CA ALA A 23 -23.52 -13.16 -1.89
C ALA A 23 -22.54 -11.97 -2.04
N GLN A 24 -23.07 -10.73 -2.09
CA GLN A 24 -22.26 -9.52 -2.19
C GLN A 24 -21.51 -9.18 -0.89
N ILE A 25 -22.13 -9.44 0.28
CA ILE A 25 -21.46 -9.31 1.59
C ILE A 25 -20.38 -10.40 1.76
N THR A 26 -20.62 -11.62 1.28
CA THR A 26 -19.66 -12.73 1.41
C THR A 26 -18.43 -12.53 0.54
N PHE A 27 -18.59 -12.08 -0.72
CA PHE A 27 -17.45 -11.85 -1.62
C PHE A 27 -16.55 -10.69 -1.16
N THR A 28 -17.15 -9.65 -0.58
CA THR A 28 -16.40 -8.50 -0.04
C THR A 28 -15.66 -8.85 1.26
N ALA A 29 -16.24 -9.71 2.10
CA ALA A 29 -15.63 -10.16 3.35
C ALA A 29 -14.35 -11.00 3.12
N VAL A 30 -14.30 -11.80 2.05
CA VAL A 30 -13.15 -12.69 1.77
C VAL A 30 -11.90 -11.92 1.29
N ILE A 31 -12.08 -10.78 0.62
CA ILE A 31 -10.94 -9.92 0.21
C ILE A 31 -10.47 -9.01 1.37
N ALA A 32 -11.31 -8.79 2.39
CA ALA A 32 -11.02 -7.89 3.50
C ALA A 32 -10.24 -8.53 4.67
N GLN A 33 -9.99 -9.84 4.65
CA GLN A 33 -9.32 -10.54 5.77
C GLN A 33 -7.87 -10.89 5.44
N ILE A 34 -7.02 -9.87 5.30
CA ILE A 34 -5.57 -10.09 5.36
C ILE A 34 -5.22 -10.47 6.81
N PRO A 35 -4.64 -11.66 7.08
CA PRO A 35 -4.24 -12.03 8.43
C PRO A 35 -3.30 -10.97 9.02
N THR A 36 -3.51 -10.60 10.28
CA THR A 36 -2.72 -9.54 10.95
C THR A 36 -1.23 -9.85 10.93
N GLN A 37 -0.85 -11.12 11.04
CA GLN A 37 0.53 -11.59 10.95
C GLN A 37 1.16 -11.31 9.57
N VAL A 38 0.40 -11.49 8.48
CA VAL A 38 0.87 -11.20 7.12
C VAL A 38 1.04 -9.69 6.92
N LYS A 39 0.09 -8.89 7.41
CA LYS A 39 0.20 -7.42 7.43
C LYS A 39 1.45 -6.97 8.18
N THR A 40 1.69 -7.52 9.37
CA THR A 40 2.85 -7.21 10.21
C THR A 40 4.16 -7.62 9.54
N GLY A 41 4.24 -8.84 8.99
CA GLY A 41 5.42 -9.31 8.26
C GLY A 41 5.74 -8.43 7.05
N PHE A 42 4.71 -8.02 6.29
CA PHE A 42 4.89 -7.12 5.15
C PHE A 42 5.37 -5.73 5.57
N GLN A 43 4.88 -5.20 6.68
CA GLN A 43 5.35 -3.92 7.24
C GLN A 43 6.84 -3.94 7.59
N TYR A 44 7.26 -4.98 8.33
CA TYR A 44 8.67 -5.13 8.69
C TYR A 44 9.54 -5.35 7.46
N GLY A 45 9.11 -6.19 6.51
CA GLY A 45 9.84 -6.41 5.25
C GLY A 45 9.98 -5.13 4.42
N LEU A 46 8.89 -4.36 4.29
CA LEU A 46 8.90 -3.09 3.58
C LEU A 46 9.78 -2.05 4.29
N GLY A 47 9.76 -2.00 5.62
CA GLY A 47 10.65 -1.15 6.42
C GLY A 47 12.13 -1.46 6.19
N ILE A 48 12.49 -2.75 6.19
CA ILE A 48 13.85 -3.21 5.88
C ILE A 48 14.25 -2.82 4.46
N LEU A 49 13.35 -2.98 3.47
CA LEU A 49 13.60 -2.59 2.09
C LEU A 49 13.90 -1.08 1.97
N PHE A 50 13.11 -0.23 2.64
CA PHE A 50 13.36 1.21 2.68
C PHE A 50 14.68 1.55 3.38
N MET A 51 15.02 0.87 4.47
CA MET A 51 16.28 1.09 5.18
C MET A 51 17.49 0.75 4.31
N VAL A 52 17.50 -0.42 3.66
CA VAL A 52 18.57 -0.83 2.75
C VAL A 52 18.65 0.10 1.55
N GLY A 53 17.50 0.44 0.96
CA GLY A 53 17.41 1.37 -0.17
C GLY A 53 17.96 2.75 0.19
N PHE A 54 17.60 3.30 1.36
CA PHE A 54 18.10 4.59 1.84
C PHE A 54 19.62 4.60 1.98
N ILE A 55 20.19 3.57 2.62
CA ILE A 55 21.65 3.44 2.76
C ILE A 55 22.32 3.40 1.38
N TRP A 56 21.77 2.61 0.45
CA TRP A 56 22.24 2.56 -0.94
C TRP A 56 22.16 3.91 -1.65
N GLY A 57 21.09 4.66 -1.44
CA GLY A 57 20.92 6.02 -1.95
C GLY A 57 22.02 6.95 -1.44
N VAL A 58 22.29 6.97 -0.14
CA VAL A 58 23.35 7.78 0.47
C VAL A 58 24.74 7.43 -0.07
N ILE A 59 25.03 6.13 -0.24
CA ILE A 59 26.29 5.68 -0.84
C ILE A 59 26.46 6.21 -2.26
N ASN A 60 25.39 6.20 -3.07
CA ASN A 60 25.43 6.75 -4.44
C ASN A 60 25.63 8.26 -4.45
N ILE A 61 25.00 9.00 -3.52
CA ILE A 61 25.23 10.44 -3.36
C ILE A 61 26.70 10.70 -3.06
N TRP A 62 27.27 9.95 -2.12
CA TRP A 62 28.64 10.19 -1.69
C TRP A 62 29.66 9.79 -2.76
N GLY A 63 29.46 8.63 -3.41
CA GLY A 63 30.29 8.18 -4.52
C GLY A 63 30.19 9.10 -5.73
N GLY A 64 28.99 9.60 -6.05
CA GLY A 64 28.78 10.59 -7.10
C GLY A 64 29.47 11.92 -6.79
N ALA A 65 29.40 12.38 -5.54
CA ALA A 65 30.09 13.59 -5.10
C ALA A 65 31.61 13.46 -5.16
N ASP A 66 32.18 12.32 -4.75
CA ASP A 66 33.61 12.08 -4.83
C ASP A 66 34.12 12.06 -6.28
N ARG A 67 33.39 11.39 -7.20
CA ARG A 67 33.70 11.38 -8.64
C ARG A 67 33.63 12.78 -9.25
N LEU A 68 32.59 13.54 -8.90
CA LEU A 68 32.44 14.92 -9.37
C LEU A 68 33.61 15.81 -8.92
N LYS A 69 34.09 15.65 -7.67
CA LYS A 69 35.26 16.39 -7.16
C LYS A 69 36.56 16.05 -7.88
N LYS A 70 36.64 14.86 -8.50
CA LYS A 70 37.78 14.40 -9.30
C LYS A 70 37.69 14.81 -10.78
N GLY A 71 36.67 15.57 -11.17
CA GLY A 71 36.45 16.03 -12.54
C GLY A 71 35.66 15.07 -13.43
N ASP A 72 35.13 13.99 -12.86
CA ASP A 72 34.26 13.05 -13.59
C ASP A 72 32.83 13.61 -13.66
N ALA A 73 32.39 13.96 -14.87
CA ALA A 73 31.07 14.51 -15.13
C ALA A 73 29.93 13.53 -14.79
N ASP A 74 30.19 12.21 -14.82
CA ASP A 74 29.21 11.18 -14.49
C ASP A 74 28.87 11.15 -13.00
N GLY A 75 29.70 11.80 -12.15
CA GLY A 75 29.42 11.94 -10.72
C GLY A 75 28.09 12.63 -10.42
N LYS A 76 27.63 13.53 -11.30
CA LYS A 76 26.31 14.18 -11.17
C LYS A 76 25.17 13.17 -11.26
N MET A 77 25.28 12.20 -12.16
CA MET A 77 24.24 11.16 -12.32
C MET A 77 24.18 10.24 -11.11
N GLY A 78 25.31 9.97 -10.45
CA GLY A 78 25.35 9.24 -9.17
C GLY A 78 24.68 9.98 -8.02
N ILE A 79 24.81 11.30 -7.96
CA ILE A 79 24.10 12.13 -6.98
C ILE A 79 22.60 12.11 -7.25
N VAL A 80 22.19 12.32 -8.50
CA VAL A 80 20.76 12.34 -8.89
C VAL A 80 20.11 10.99 -8.61
N SER A 81 20.73 9.88 -9.00
CA SER A 81 20.19 8.55 -8.72
C SER A 81 20.07 8.29 -7.22
N GLY A 82 21.09 8.67 -6.44
CA GLY A 82 21.08 8.51 -5.00
C GLY A 82 19.99 9.34 -4.30
N ILE A 83 19.75 10.58 -4.74
CA ILE A 83 18.68 11.44 -4.20
C ILE A 83 17.30 10.87 -4.52
N ILE A 84 17.08 10.31 -5.72
CA ILE A 84 15.80 9.70 -6.09
C ILE A 84 15.49 8.50 -5.16
N ILE A 85 16.49 7.65 -4.92
CA ILE A 85 16.33 6.47 -4.06
C ILE A 85 16.10 6.87 -2.59
N ALA A 86 16.94 7.74 -2.03
CA ALA A 86 16.83 8.18 -0.64
C ALA A 86 15.60 9.06 -0.41
N GLY A 87 15.30 9.94 -1.36
CA GLY A 87 14.14 10.84 -1.34
C GLY A 87 12.82 10.08 -1.37
N ALA A 88 12.73 8.96 -2.10
CA ALA A 88 11.52 8.14 -2.10
C ALA A 88 11.15 7.63 -0.70
N ALA A 89 12.14 7.14 0.08
CA ALA A 89 11.90 6.70 1.46
C ALA A 89 11.45 7.84 2.37
N ALA A 90 12.08 9.02 2.24
CA ALA A 90 11.74 10.21 3.01
C ALA A 90 10.33 10.75 2.68
N ILE A 91 9.95 10.75 1.40
CA ILE A 91 8.62 11.16 0.95
C ILE A 91 7.57 10.22 1.53
N MET A 92 7.79 8.90 1.45
CA MET A 92 6.86 7.93 2.03
C MET A 92 6.69 8.17 3.53
N ALA A 93 7.78 8.31 4.29
CA ALA A 93 7.72 8.62 5.72
C ALA A 93 6.91 9.90 6.02
N ALA A 94 7.12 10.97 5.24
CA ALA A 94 6.40 12.23 5.40
C ALA A 94 4.89 12.09 5.09
N LEU A 95 4.52 11.37 4.03
CA LEU A 95 3.11 11.13 3.68
C LEU A 95 2.41 10.29 4.76
N PHE A 96 3.06 9.24 5.28
CA PHE A 96 2.51 8.45 6.38
C PHE A 96 2.28 9.28 7.64
N TYR A 97 3.19 10.21 7.94
CA TYR A 97 3.05 11.15 9.05
C TYR A 97 1.90 12.14 8.86
N ILE A 98 1.80 12.78 7.68
CA ILE A 98 0.79 13.82 7.39
C ILE A 98 -0.64 13.24 7.38
N PHE A 99 -0.83 12.06 6.78
CA PHE A 99 -2.17 11.48 6.62
C PHE A 99 -2.65 10.69 7.84
N GLY A 100 -1.91 10.71 8.96
CA GLY A 100 -2.34 10.05 10.20
C GLY A 100 -2.54 8.54 10.06
N MET A 101 -1.91 7.90 9.06
CA MET A 101 -1.99 6.45 8.78
C MET A 101 -1.17 5.60 9.78
N SER A 102 -1.11 6.04 11.04
CA SER A 102 -0.46 5.34 12.15
C SER A 102 -1.19 4.06 12.58
N GLY A 103 -2.37 3.75 12.03
CA GLY A 103 -3.14 2.54 12.37
C GLY A 103 -3.75 1.79 11.19
N GLY A 104 -3.92 2.45 10.04
CA GLY A 104 -4.54 1.87 8.84
C GLY A 104 -3.49 1.53 7.80
N ALA A 105 -3.29 0.22 7.59
CA ALA A 105 -2.51 -0.36 6.49
C ALA A 105 -1.07 0.18 6.30
N LEU A 106 -0.14 -0.50 7.00
CA LEU A 106 1.30 -0.47 6.81
C LEU A 106 2.08 0.57 7.63
N THR A 107 2.12 0.40 8.95
CA THR A 107 2.97 1.16 9.86
C THR A 107 4.41 0.61 9.85
N PRO A 108 5.38 1.26 9.19
CA PRO A 108 6.78 0.92 9.40
C PRO A 108 7.13 1.16 10.87
N GLN A 109 7.65 0.13 11.52
CA GLN A 109 8.19 0.22 12.87
C GLN A 109 9.65 0.66 12.72
N PHE A 110 9.96 1.91 13.06
CA PHE A 110 11.33 2.42 13.18
C PHE A 110 11.81 2.25 14.62
#